data_AF-A0A8J7K2E9-F1
#
_entry.id   AF-A0A8J7K2E9-F1
#
_cell.length_a   1.000
_cell.length_b   1.000
_cell.length_c   1.000
_cell.angle_alpha   90.00
_cell.angle_beta   90.00
_cell.angle_gamma   90.00
#
_symmetry.space_group_name_H-M   'P 1'
#
loop_
_entity.id
_entity.type
_entity.pdbx_description
1 polymer ?
#
loop_
_entity_poly.entity_id
_entity_poly.type
_entity_poly.pdbx_seq_one_letter_code
_entity_poly.pdbx_strand_id
1 'polypeptide(L)'
;MKHKELFERELGRKISERSWYRLNRKLKDLGIYKEEYPEILKTVAAMNSSGRITLNRYLLTVWDSIRRFENKHPKQQITCESFRKLLLDNMSYTPMNRLSKNGKYIGISTMWYRWFKDGGVNYKAERLYPIRAYIGVACAVLTWHENQRSKRQRTQDINQFNLLGETNNV
;
A
#
# COMPACT_ATOMS: atom_id res chain seq x y z
N MET A 1 14.90 -21.70 2.19
CA MET A 1 14.76 -21.63 0.72
C MET A 1 13.35 -21.21 0.29
N LYS A 2 12.26 -21.86 0.75
CA LYS A 2 10.86 -21.54 0.36
C LYS A 2 10.45 -20.05 0.30
N HIS A 3 10.86 -19.23 1.29
CA HIS A 3 10.50 -17.80 1.31
C HIS A 3 11.22 -16.94 0.25
N LYS A 4 12.46 -17.30 -0.10
CA LYS A 4 13.21 -16.58 -1.15
C LYS A 4 12.57 -16.82 -2.51
N GLU A 5 12.26 -18.08 -2.81
CA GLU A 5 11.60 -18.49 -4.04
C GLU A 5 10.23 -17.83 -4.18
N LEU A 6 9.43 -17.80 -3.10
CA LEU A 6 8.17 -17.06 -3.06
C LEU A 6 8.40 -15.59 -3.42
N PHE A 7 9.33 -14.92 -2.74
CA PHE A 7 9.61 -13.50 -2.98
C PHE A 7 10.04 -13.24 -4.43
N GLU A 8 10.95 -14.03 -4.99
CA GLU A 8 11.43 -13.89 -6.37
C GLU A 8 10.31 -14.11 -7.40
N ARG A 9 9.40 -15.05 -7.12
CA ARG A 9 8.23 -15.30 -7.98
C ARG A 9 7.28 -14.11 -7.99
N GLU A 10 6.95 -13.56 -6.82
CA GLU A 10 6.09 -12.38 -6.72
C GLU A 10 6.77 -11.12 -7.29
N LEU A 11 8.10 -11.02 -7.17
CA LEU A 11 8.89 -9.93 -7.74
C LEU A 11 9.05 -10.06 -9.27
N GLY A 12 8.88 -11.26 -9.83
CA GLY A 12 9.08 -11.55 -11.25
C GLY A 12 10.55 -11.61 -11.69
N ARG A 13 11.51 -11.66 -10.76
CA ARG A 13 12.95 -11.72 -11.05
C ARG A 13 13.75 -12.26 -9.86
N LYS A 14 14.98 -12.71 -10.14
CA LYS A 14 15.93 -13.15 -9.12
C LYS A 14 16.44 -11.99 -8.25
N ILE A 15 16.72 -12.29 -6.99
CA ILE A 15 17.33 -11.37 -6.04
C ILE A 15 18.74 -11.88 -5.67
N SER A 16 19.71 -10.98 -5.59
CA SER A 16 21.05 -11.32 -5.10
C SER A 16 21.01 -11.77 -3.62
N GLU A 17 21.93 -12.67 -3.24
CA GLU A 17 22.01 -13.14 -1.84
C GLU A 17 22.19 -12.00 -0.84
N ARG A 18 23.02 -11.01 -1.18
CA ARG A 18 23.25 -9.84 -0.33
C ARG A 18 21.96 -9.04 -0.07
N SER A 19 21.15 -8.82 -1.10
CA SER A 19 19.87 -8.10 -0.98
C SER A 19 18.85 -8.92 -0.21
N TRP A 20 18.81 -10.24 -0.44
CA TRP A 20 17.95 -11.16 0.30
C TRP A 20 18.30 -11.20 1.78
N TYR A 21 19.58 -11.29 2.11
CA TYR A 21 20.07 -11.25 3.48
C TYR A 21 19.68 -9.94 4.18
N ARG A 22 19.87 -8.79 3.52
CA ARG A 22 19.48 -7.48 4.06
C ARG A 22 17.98 -7.38 4.32
N LEU A 23 17.14 -7.87 3.41
CA LEU A 23 15.70 -7.91 3.59
C LEU A 23 15.32 -8.76 4.81
N ASN A 24 15.84 -9.99 4.91
CA ASN A 24 15.55 -10.87 6.04
C ASN A 24 15.99 -10.28 7.37
N ARG A 25 17.18 -9.68 7.42
CA ARG A 25 17.67 -9.02 8.63
C ARG A 25 16.71 -7.89 9.03
N LYS A 26 16.30 -7.05 8.09
CA LYS A 26 15.38 -5.95 8.37
C LYS A 26 14.01 -6.43 8.84
N LEU A 27 13.46 -7.51 8.26
CA LEU A 27 12.19 -8.10 8.74
C LEU A 27 12.33 -8.64 10.17
N LYS A 28 13.45 -9.31 10.47
CA LYS A 28 13.74 -9.78 11.83
C LYS A 28 13.91 -8.63 12.82
N ASP A 29 14.63 -7.58 12.45
CA ASP A 29 14.85 -6.39 13.29
C ASP A 29 13.53 -5.65 13.58
N LEU A 30 12.52 -5.79 12.69
CA LEU A 30 11.17 -5.28 12.87
C LEU A 30 10.25 -6.21 13.69
N GLY A 31 10.77 -7.33 14.21
CA GLY A 31 9.99 -8.30 14.99
C GLY A 31 8.96 -9.07 14.17
N ILE A 32 9.12 -9.13 12.84
CA ILE A 32 8.29 -9.95 11.96
C ILE A 32 8.89 -11.35 11.94
N TYR A 33 8.09 -12.37 12.27
CA TYR A 33 8.56 -13.75 12.37
C TYR A 33 8.37 -14.51 11.05
N LYS A 34 9.08 -15.64 10.89
CA LYS A 34 9.12 -16.38 9.62
C LYS A 34 7.75 -16.90 9.19
N GLU A 35 6.88 -17.21 10.13
CA GLU A 35 5.52 -17.70 9.92
C GLU A 35 4.61 -16.60 9.34
N GLU A 36 4.97 -15.34 9.57
CA GLU A 36 4.27 -14.13 9.14
C GLU A 36 4.83 -13.58 7.81
N TYR A 37 5.95 -14.14 7.34
CA TYR A 37 6.63 -13.70 6.12
C TYR A 37 5.84 -13.84 4.81
N PRO A 38 5.01 -14.87 4.57
CA PRO A 38 4.46 -15.08 3.22
C PRO A 38 3.71 -13.86 2.67
N GLU A 39 2.84 -13.24 3.46
CA GLU A 39 2.05 -12.07 3.08
C GLU A 39 2.88 -10.79 3.04
N ILE A 40 3.85 -10.65 3.96
CA ILE A 40 4.78 -9.53 3.99
C ILE A 40 5.68 -9.55 2.76
N LEU A 41 6.20 -10.72 2.38
CA LEU A 41 7.06 -10.87 1.21
C LEU A 41 6.31 -10.60 -0.09
N LYS A 42 5.05 -11.06 -0.21
CA LYS A 42 4.15 -10.68 -1.32
C LYS A 42 3.98 -9.16 -1.39
N THR A 43 3.70 -8.52 -0.25
CA THR A 43 3.55 -7.07 -0.17
C THR A 43 4.82 -6.34 -0.60
N VAL A 44 5.98 -6.70 -0.02
CA VAL A 44 7.26 -6.08 -0.33
C VAL A 44 7.62 -6.30 -1.80
N ALA A 45 7.38 -7.48 -2.36
CA ALA A 45 7.65 -7.75 -3.76
C ALA A 45 6.77 -6.89 -4.68
N ALA A 46 5.46 -6.86 -4.44
CA ALA A 46 4.51 -6.08 -5.23
C ALA A 46 4.82 -4.57 -5.22
N MET A 47 5.29 -4.04 -4.09
CA MET A 47 5.64 -2.62 -3.95
C MET A 47 7.03 -2.24 -4.51
N ASN A 48 7.90 -3.19 -4.83
CA ASN A 48 9.28 -2.94 -5.28
C ASN A 48 9.49 -3.17 -6.79
N SER A 49 8.55 -2.70 -7.60
CA SER A 49 8.64 -2.76 -9.07
C SER A 49 9.78 -1.92 -9.67
N SER A 50 10.36 -0.98 -8.91
CA SER A 50 11.38 -0.01 -9.39
C SER A 50 12.86 -0.44 -9.16
N GLY A 51 13.14 -1.74 -9.01
CA GLY A 51 14.51 -2.26 -9.01
C GLY A 51 15.24 -2.27 -7.66
N ARG A 52 15.00 -1.30 -6.77
CA ARG A 52 15.53 -1.26 -5.40
C ARG A 52 14.54 -1.88 -4.43
N ILE A 53 14.99 -2.83 -3.60
CA ILE A 53 14.15 -3.47 -2.59
C ILE A 53 14.14 -2.60 -1.33
N THR A 54 12.98 -2.02 -1.05
CA THR A 54 12.72 -1.16 0.09
C THR A 54 11.47 -1.63 0.83
N LEU A 55 11.52 -1.62 2.15
CA LEU A 55 10.30 -1.83 2.93
C LEU A 55 9.45 -0.58 2.86
N ASN A 56 8.16 -0.76 2.60
CA ASN A 56 7.21 0.33 2.71
C ASN A 56 7.21 0.85 4.16
N ARG A 57 7.25 2.17 4.32
CA ARG A 57 7.30 2.79 5.66
C ARG A 57 6.07 2.51 6.52
N TYR A 58 4.92 2.24 5.90
CA TYR A 58 3.67 1.91 6.59
C TYR A 58 3.55 0.44 6.94
N LEU A 59 4.46 -0.41 6.45
CA LEU A 59 4.37 -1.85 6.57
C LEU A 59 4.24 -2.29 8.04
N LEU A 60 5.06 -1.75 8.93
CA LEU A 60 5.04 -2.12 10.35
C LEU A 60 3.72 -1.71 11.01
N THR A 61 3.27 -0.47 10.78
CA THR A 61 2.02 0.05 11.35
C THR A 61 0.79 -0.74 10.89
N VAL A 62 0.73 -1.07 9.59
CA VAL A 62 -0.33 -1.89 9.01
C VAL A 62 -0.27 -3.31 9.56
N TRP A 63 0.93 -3.88 9.62
CA TRP A 63 1.18 -5.20 10.17
C TRP A 63 0.69 -5.31 11.62
N ASP A 64 1.09 -4.40 12.50
CA ASP A 64 0.67 -4.40 13.90
C ASP A 64 -0.84 -4.24 14.07
N SER A 65 -1.47 -3.44 13.20
CA SER A 65 -2.92 -3.25 13.23
C SER A 65 -3.66 -4.53 12.82
N ILE A 66 -3.20 -5.19 11.76
CA ILE A 66 -3.75 -6.47 11.30
C ILE A 66 -3.51 -7.58 12.32
N ARG A 67 -2.31 -7.65 12.93
CA ARG A 67 -2.00 -8.65 13.97
C ARG A 67 -2.92 -8.48 15.19
N ARG A 68 -3.16 -7.25 15.64
CA ARG A 68 -4.12 -6.97 16.73
C ARG A 68 -5.54 -7.36 16.35
N PHE A 69 -5.95 -7.15 15.11
CA PHE A 69 -7.25 -7.57 14.61
C PHE A 69 -7.37 -9.11 14.59
N GLU A 70 -6.37 -9.82 14.05
CA GLU A 70 -6.35 -11.29 14.02
C GLU A 70 -6.34 -11.90 15.42
N ASN A 71 -5.66 -11.28 16.39
CA ASN A 71 -5.68 -11.75 17.77
C ASN A 71 -7.08 -11.65 18.41
N LYS A 72 -7.87 -10.62 18.05
CA LYS A 72 -9.25 -10.46 18.52
C LYS A 72 -10.24 -11.32 17.73
N HIS A 73 -9.95 -11.56 16.45
CA HIS A 73 -10.80 -12.31 15.54
C HIS A 73 -10.00 -13.38 14.79
N PRO A 74 -9.65 -14.48 15.48
CA PRO A 74 -8.82 -15.52 14.89
C PRO A 74 -9.50 -16.12 13.67
N LYS A 75 -8.73 -16.30 12.59
CA LYS A 75 -9.19 -16.92 11.33
C LYS A 75 -10.30 -16.15 10.60
N GLN A 76 -10.60 -14.90 10.98
CA GLN A 76 -11.59 -14.11 10.26
C GLN A 76 -11.16 -13.89 8.81
N GLN A 77 -12.07 -14.22 7.90
CA GLN A 77 -11.97 -13.87 6.50
C GLN A 77 -12.98 -12.78 6.21
N ILE A 78 -12.60 -11.84 5.35
CA ILE A 78 -13.48 -10.78 4.91
C ILE A 78 -13.44 -10.66 3.39
N THR A 79 -14.48 -10.07 2.83
CA THR A 79 -14.56 -9.81 1.40
C THR A 79 -13.77 -8.56 1.02
N CYS A 80 -13.40 -8.42 -0.25
CA CYS A 80 -12.76 -7.21 -0.75
C CYS A 80 -13.63 -5.96 -0.50
N GLU A 81 -14.95 -6.11 -0.63
CA GLU A 81 -15.91 -5.02 -0.39
C GLU A 81 -15.98 -4.65 1.10
N SER A 82 -15.96 -5.63 2.00
CA SER A 82 -15.94 -5.39 3.44
C SER A 82 -14.65 -4.67 3.86
N PHE A 83 -13.50 -5.10 3.33
CA PHE A 83 -12.23 -4.44 3.58
C PHE A 83 -12.21 -3.00 3.04
N ARG A 84 -12.79 -2.77 1.86
CA ARG A 84 -12.94 -1.43 1.28
C ARG A 84 -13.72 -0.50 2.22
N LYS A 85 -14.84 -0.97 2.77
CA LYS A 85 -15.64 -0.20 3.74
C LYS A 85 -14.82 0.12 5.00
N LEU A 86 -14.15 -0.87 5.58
CA LEU A 86 -13.26 -0.66 6.73
C LEU A 86 -12.18 0.40 6.46
N LEU A 87 -11.55 0.37 5.29
CA LEU A 87 -10.56 1.38 4.92
C LEU A 87 -11.18 2.79 4.79
N LEU A 88 -12.37 2.90 4.20
CA LEU A 88 -13.06 4.18 4.05
C LEU A 88 -13.41 4.80 5.40
N ASP A 89 -13.97 3.99 6.31
CA ASP A 89 -14.35 4.43 7.65
C ASP A 89 -13.14 4.94 8.45
N ASN A 90 -11.98 4.31 8.27
CA ASN A 90 -10.75 4.68 8.99
C ASN A 90 -9.99 5.84 8.37
N MET A 91 -10.12 6.09 7.06
CA MET A 91 -9.30 7.10 6.38
C MET A 91 -9.81 8.54 6.54
N SER A 92 -10.99 8.78 7.14
CA SER A 92 -11.62 10.11 7.18
C SER A 92 -11.60 10.80 5.80
N TYR A 93 -11.64 10.01 4.73
CA TYR A 93 -11.35 10.44 3.38
C TYR A 93 -12.44 9.93 2.45
N THR A 94 -13.24 10.85 1.93
CA THR A 94 -14.11 10.58 0.80
C THR A 94 -13.24 10.53 -0.46
N PRO A 95 -13.13 9.39 -1.16
CA PRO A 95 -12.30 9.34 -2.35
C PRO A 95 -12.88 10.28 -3.40
N MET A 96 -12.15 11.34 -3.75
CA MET A 96 -12.56 12.21 -4.84
C MET A 96 -12.30 11.52 -6.18
N ASN A 97 -13.28 11.55 -7.08
CA ASN A 97 -13.08 11.15 -8.46
C ASN A 97 -11.91 11.94 -9.05
N ARG A 98 -10.93 11.27 -9.64
CA ARG A 98 -9.79 11.94 -10.26
C ARG A 98 -10.13 12.28 -11.70
N LEU A 99 -9.99 13.52 -12.13
CA LEU A 99 -10.03 13.84 -13.56
C LEU A 99 -8.80 13.22 -14.25
N SER A 100 -9.04 12.38 -15.26
CA SER A 100 -8.00 11.91 -16.17
C SER A 100 -7.41 13.07 -16.96
N LYS A 101 -6.25 12.87 -17.60
CA LYS A 101 -5.66 13.84 -18.53
C LYS A 101 -6.61 14.24 -19.68
N ASN A 102 -7.64 13.44 -19.92
CA ASN A 102 -8.61 13.60 -21.00
C ASN A 102 -9.94 14.18 -20.50
N GLY A 103 -9.98 14.77 -19.30
CA GLY A 103 -11.18 15.37 -18.72
C GLY A 103 -12.26 14.38 -18.23
N LYS A 104 -12.05 13.07 -18.37
CA LYS A 104 -12.97 12.04 -17.85
C LYS A 104 -12.69 11.74 -16.38
N TYR A 105 -13.71 11.70 -15.54
CA TYR A 105 -13.59 11.24 -14.16
C TYR A 105 -13.20 9.75 -14.12
N ILE A 106 -12.03 9.47 -13.57
CA ILE A 106 -11.60 8.15 -13.13
C ILE A 106 -12.38 7.87 -11.86
N GLY A 107 -13.44 7.06 -12.01
CA GLY A 107 -14.28 6.64 -10.90
C GLY A 107 -13.45 5.98 -9.82
N ILE A 108 -13.78 6.30 -8.57
CA ILE A 108 -13.27 5.66 -7.34
C ILE A 108 -13.10 4.13 -7.50
N SER A 109 -14.05 3.48 -8.20
CA SER A 109 -14.01 2.06 -8.56
C SER A 109 -12.67 1.63 -9.16
N THR A 110 -12.17 2.33 -10.19
CA THR A 110 -10.90 1.99 -10.88
C THR A 110 -9.65 2.16 -10.01
N MET A 111 -9.66 3.06 -9.02
CA MET A 111 -8.55 3.17 -8.07
C MET A 111 -8.50 1.99 -7.11
N TRP A 112 -9.65 1.46 -6.67
CA TRP A 112 -9.69 0.26 -5.84
C TRP A 112 -9.10 -0.94 -6.56
N TYR A 113 -9.49 -1.20 -7.81
CA TYR A 113 -8.88 -2.29 -8.60
C TYR A 113 -7.36 -2.17 -8.65
N ARG A 114 -6.85 -0.95 -8.80
CA ARG A 114 -5.41 -0.69 -8.82
C ARG A 114 -4.75 -0.95 -7.46
N TRP A 115 -5.30 -0.45 -6.35
CA TRP A 115 -4.69 -0.68 -5.02
C TRP A 115 -4.71 -2.14 -4.61
N PHE A 116 -5.77 -2.88 -4.95
CA PHE A 116 -5.82 -4.31 -4.72
C PHE A 116 -4.77 -5.04 -5.56
N LYS A 117 -4.66 -4.71 -6.85
CA LYS A 117 -3.65 -5.25 -7.74
C LYS A 117 -2.22 -4.93 -7.25
N ASP A 118 -1.94 -3.67 -6.95
CA ASP A 118 -0.64 -3.19 -6.44
C ASP A 118 -0.32 -3.80 -5.06
N GLY A 119 -1.35 -4.16 -4.28
CA GLY A 119 -1.24 -4.86 -3.01
C GLY A 119 -1.19 -6.39 -3.12
N GLY A 120 -1.18 -6.95 -4.34
CA GLY A 120 -1.08 -8.40 -4.57
C GLY A 120 -2.38 -9.19 -4.36
N VAL A 121 -3.53 -8.51 -4.28
CA VAL A 121 -4.85 -9.15 -4.13
C VAL A 121 -5.64 -8.99 -5.43
N ASN A 122 -6.08 -10.09 -6.02
CA ASN A 122 -6.97 -10.03 -7.17
C ASN A 122 -8.38 -9.62 -6.72
N TYR A 123 -8.82 -8.41 -7.08
CA TYR A 123 -10.10 -7.89 -6.64
C TYR A 123 -11.27 -8.71 -7.22
N LYS A 124 -12.04 -9.35 -6.33
CA LYS A 124 -13.37 -9.89 -6.59
C LYS A 124 -14.24 -9.54 -5.38
N ALA A 125 -15.32 -8.77 -5.58
CA ALA A 125 -16.07 -8.11 -4.51
C ALA A 125 -16.41 -9.06 -3.35
N GLU A 126 -16.97 -10.23 -3.66
CA GLU A 126 -17.45 -11.24 -2.70
C GLU A 126 -16.42 -12.31 -2.33
N ARG A 127 -15.21 -12.28 -2.91
CA ARG A 127 -14.21 -13.30 -2.60
C ARG A 127 -13.65 -13.07 -1.21
N LEU A 128 -13.69 -14.13 -0.40
CA LEU A 128 -13.11 -14.14 0.94
C LEU A 128 -11.60 -14.29 0.89
N TYR A 129 -10.92 -13.47 1.68
CA TYR A 129 -9.49 -13.57 1.95
C TYR A 129 -9.24 -13.45 3.45
N PRO A 130 -8.19 -14.10 3.98
CA PRO A 130 -7.73 -13.82 5.34
C PRO A 130 -7.31 -12.35 5.43
N ILE A 131 -7.57 -11.69 6.57
CA ILE A 131 -7.33 -10.25 6.74
C ILE A 131 -5.87 -9.85 6.42
N ARG A 132 -4.89 -10.71 6.76
CA ARG A 132 -3.47 -10.53 6.40
C ARG A 132 -3.19 -10.39 4.90
N ALA A 133 -4.02 -10.94 4.02
CA ALA A 133 -3.84 -10.77 2.58
C ALA A 133 -3.95 -9.29 2.17
N TYR A 134 -4.60 -8.46 2.98
CA TYR A 134 -4.82 -7.05 2.70
C TYR A 134 -3.72 -6.11 3.20
N ILE A 135 -2.63 -6.61 3.80
CA ILE A 135 -1.49 -5.79 4.24
C ILE A 135 -0.97 -4.93 3.09
N GLY A 136 -0.74 -5.54 1.91
CA GLY A 136 -0.25 -4.84 0.73
C GLY A 136 -1.23 -3.79 0.22
N VAL A 137 -2.53 -4.09 0.27
CA VAL A 137 -3.59 -3.16 -0.14
C VAL A 137 -3.60 -1.94 0.78
N ALA A 138 -3.58 -2.13 2.11
CA ALA A 138 -3.50 -1.02 3.06
C ALA A 138 -2.22 -0.17 2.88
N CYS A 139 -1.06 -0.81 2.65
CA CYS A 139 0.19 -0.08 2.39
C CYS A 139 0.10 0.76 1.10
N ALA A 140 -0.49 0.20 0.03
CA ALA A 140 -0.67 0.91 -1.24
C ALA A 140 -1.61 2.13 -1.07
N VAL A 141 -2.70 1.95 -0.34
CA VAL A 141 -3.68 3.00 -0.04
C VAL A 141 -3.04 4.14 0.77
N LEU A 142 -2.32 3.83 1.86
CA LEU A 142 -1.66 4.84 2.69
C LEU A 142 -0.56 5.60 1.95
N THR A 143 0.24 4.88 1.16
CA THR A 143 1.28 5.48 0.30
C THR A 143 0.66 6.42 -0.71
N TRP A 144 -0.46 6.02 -1.33
CA TRP A 144 -1.17 6.89 -2.25
C TRP A 144 -1.75 8.12 -1.55
N HIS A 145 -2.38 7.95 -0.39
CA HIS A 145 -3.03 9.02 0.35
C HIS A 145 -2.03 10.11 0.76
N GLU A 146 -0.85 9.71 1.25
CA GLU A 146 0.22 10.66 1.52
C GLU A 146 0.67 11.40 0.26
N ASN A 147 0.89 10.69 -0.84
CA ASN A 147 1.28 11.30 -2.10
C ASN A 147 0.24 12.32 -2.60
N GLN A 148 -1.05 12.14 -2.30
CA GLN A 148 -2.07 13.13 -2.59
C GLN A 148 -1.98 14.35 -1.65
N ARG A 149 -1.78 14.14 -0.35
CA ARG A 149 -1.58 15.23 0.62
C ARG A 149 -0.39 16.10 0.23
N SER A 150 0.75 15.50 -0.07
CA SER A 150 1.96 16.22 -0.48
C SER A 150 1.77 17.00 -1.78
N LYS A 151 0.96 16.50 -2.72
CA LYS A 151 0.61 17.23 -3.95
C LYS A 151 -0.28 18.44 -3.67
N ARG A 152 -1.31 18.28 -2.84
CA ARG A 152 -2.20 19.39 -2.45
C ARG A 152 -1.41 20.50 -1.75
N GLN A 153 -0.52 20.14 -0.84
CA GLN A 153 0.36 21.10 -0.18
C GLN A 153 1.20 21.86 -1.20
N ARG A 154 1.90 21.17 -2.10
CA ARG A 154 2.70 21.83 -3.15
C ARG A 154 1.87 22.76 -4.04
N THR A 155 0.63 22.39 -4.39
CA THR A 155 -0.25 23.26 -5.16
C THR A 155 -0.64 24.51 -4.37
N GLN A 156 -0.89 24.39 -3.06
CA GLN A 156 -1.16 25.54 -2.19
C GLN A 156 0.07 26.44 -2.07
N ASP A 157 1.25 25.86 -1.87
CA ASP A 157 2.51 26.59 -1.77
C ASP A 157 2.82 27.36 -3.07
N ILE A 158 2.61 26.74 -4.24
CA ILE A 158 2.76 27.40 -5.55
C ILE A 158 1.76 28.55 -5.72
N ASN A 159 0.49 28.33 -5.35
CA ASN A 159 -0.52 29.38 -5.46
C ASN A 159 -0.23 30.56 -4.51
N GLN A 160 0.24 30.30 -3.29
CA GLN A 160 0.68 31.34 -2.36
C GLN A 160 1.92 32.09 -2.87
N PHE A 161 2.88 31.38 -3.45
CA PHE A 161 4.08 31.99 -4.04
C PHE A 161 3.73 32.90 -5.24
N ASN A 162 2.81 32.47 -6.11
CA ASN A 162 2.34 33.29 -7.23
C ASN A 162 1.57 34.53 -6.75
N LEU A 163 0.71 34.39 -5.73
CA LEU A 163 0.01 35.53 -5.11
C LEU A 163 0.99 36.55 -4.49
N LEU A 164 2.08 36.08 -3.87
CA LEU A 164 3.12 36.95 -3.30
C LEU A 164 4.02 37.59 -4.38
N GLY A 165 4.20 36.94 -5.52
CA GLY A 165 4.92 37.48 -6.67
C GLY A 165 4.14 38.56 -7.43
N GLU A 166 2.81 38.47 -7.46
CA GLU A 166 1.94 39.52 -8.02
C GLU A 166 1.87 40.76 -7.11
N THR A 167 1.94 40.60 -5.78
CA THR A 167 1.94 41.74 -4.84
C THR A 167 3.24 42.55 -4.80
N ASN A 168 4.37 42.01 -5.29
CA ASN A 168 5.67 42.69 -5.27
C ASN A 168 6.01 43.40 -6.60
N ASN A 169 5.08 43.43 -7.56
CA ASN A 169 5.20 44.18 -8.82
C ASN A 169 4.30 45.43 -8.86
N VAL A 170 3.93 45.98 -7.69
CA VAL A 170 3.21 47.25 -7.54
C VAL A 170 4.11 48.29 -6.92
#